data_AF-A0A0Q6K0A0-F1
#
_entry.id   AF-A0A0Q6K0A0-F1
#
_cell.length_a   1.000
_cell.length_b   1.000
_cell.length_c   1.000
_cell.angle_alpha   90.00
_cell.angle_beta   90.00
_cell.angle_gamma   90.00
#
_symmetry.space_group_name_H-M   'P 1'
#
loop_
_entity.id
_entity.type
_entity.pdbx_description
1 polymer ?
#
loop_
_entity_poly.entity_id
_entity_poly.type
_entity_poly.pdbx_seq_one_letter_code
_entity_poly.pdbx_strand_id
1 'polypeptide(L)'
;MQSFRPLGEFLDSGLILPIDGVRYRVEAPPFTAVLQVYRDLFDDDFERTRDSELVHIALILGSAWKHMIDDGVPEALAIRAGQAALAVYTAGADVAITYWSTGRFDTDPEPPPVSTDPFDDSAPGTYGAHDPGGGPYRAEYGDREWYNPPNFAPAFRNEPRPGAVTWRDILGHWNALEMDLQQMGIDLEGVAGHRSWRWFELRIHELIANPRSRLKRAIENGAS
;
A
#
# COMPACT_ATOMS: atom_id res chain seq x y z
N MET A 1 36.62 2.42 4.79
CA MET A 1 35.91 3.65 5.20
C MET A 1 34.43 3.31 5.25
N GLN A 2 33.80 3.30 6.43
CA GLN A 2 32.35 3.08 6.51
C GLN A 2 31.64 4.34 6.02
N SER A 3 30.92 4.24 4.92
CA SER A 3 30.01 5.29 4.46
C SER A 3 28.75 5.25 5.32
N PHE A 4 28.49 6.31 6.07
CA PHE A 4 27.22 6.47 6.76
C PHE A 4 26.14 6.83 5.74
N ARG A 5 24.97 6.18 5.84
CA ARG A 5 23.81 6.61 5.04
C ARG A 5 23.45 8.06 5.43
N PRO A 6 23.10 8.93 4.47
CA PRO A 6 22.69 10.29 4.77
C PRO A 6 21.51 10.29 5.74
N LEU A 7 21.60 11.04 6.84
CA LEU A 7 20.52 11.16 7.83
C LEU A 7 19.19 11.58 7.19
N GLY A 8 19.25 12.36 6.10
CA GLY A 8 18.12 12.75 5.29
C GLY A 8 17.28 11.56 4.83
N GLU A 9 17.88 10.45 4.39
CA GLU A 9 17.15 9.26 3.88
C GLU A 9 16.21 8.63 4.92
N PHE A 10 16.46 8.82 6.21
CA PHE A 10 15.62 8.29 7.29
C PHE A 10 14.49 9.24 7.70
N LEU A 11 14.61 10.52 7.34
CA LEU A 11 13.63 11.57 7.63
C LEU A 11 12.82 11.96 6.37
N ASP A 12 13.20 11.39 5.23
CA ASP A 12 12.63 11.67 3.93
C ASP A 12 11.32 10.91 3.74
N SER A 13 10.22 11.64 3.62
CA SER A 13 8.91 11.04 3.30
C SER A 13 8.71 10.86 1.79
N GLY A 14 9.65 11.29 0.95
CA GLY A 14 9.58 11.15 -0.50
C GLY A 14 9.85 9.72 -0.95
N LEU A 15 9.10 9.27 -1.95
CA LEU A 15 9.31 7.98 -2.61
C LEU A 15 10.31 8.15 -3.75
N ILE A 16 11.31 7.26 -3.81
CA ILE A 16 12.27 7.23 -4.92
C ILE A 16 11.94 6.08 -5.86
N LEU A 17 11.72 6.40 -7.13
CA LEU A 17 11.44 5.45 -8.21
C LEU A 17 12.66 5.36 -9.13
N PRO A 18 13.44 4.27 -9.09
CA PRO A 18 14.58 4.09 -9.99
C PRO A 18 14.12 3.54 -11.34
N ILE A 19 14.35 4.27 -12.43
CA ILE A 19 14.03 3.82 -13.79
C ILE A 19 15.28 4.06 -14.66
N ASP A 20 15.80 2.99 -15.28
CA ASP A 20 16.96 3.03 -16.18
C ASP A 20 18.17 3.81 -15.64
N GLY A 21 18.43 3.70 -14.33
CA GLY A 21 19.53 4.37 -13.65
C GLY A 21 19.25 5.83 -13.24
N VAL A 22 18.11 6.40 -13.65
CA VAL A 22 17.62 7.70 -13.20
C VAL A 22 16.75 7.51 -11.95
N ARG A 23 16.89 8.42 -10.97
CA ARG A 23 16.13 8.38 -9.72
C ARG A 23 15.06 9.46 -9.73
N TYR A 24 13.82 9.07 -9.96
CA TYR A 24 12.68 10.00 -9.93
C TYR A 24 12.17 10.13 -8.50
N ARG A 25 12.18 11.35 -7.99
CA ARG A 25 11.70 11.67 -6.65
C ARG A 25 10.24 12.08 -6.70
N VAL A 26 9.40 11.31 -6.02
CA VAL A 26 8.00 11.63 -5.76
C VAL A 26 7.93 12.24 -4.37
N GLU A 27 7.65 13.55 -4.29
CA GLU A 27 7.40 14.19 -3.00
C GLU A 27 6.16 13.60 -2.33
N ALA A 28 6.12 13.64 -1.00
CA ALA A 28 4.93 13.20 -0.28
C ALA A 28 3.72 14.05 -0.75
N PRO A 29 2.67 13.43 -1.32
CA PRO A 29 1.57 14.16 -1.92
C PRO A 29 0.83 14.98 -0.85
N PRO A 30 0.21 16.11 -1.23
CA PRO A 30 -0.66 16.83 -0.31
C PRO A 30 -1.79 15.88 0.13
N PHE A 31 -2.23 15.99 1.39
CA PHE A 31 -3.21 15.05 1.91
C PHE A 31 -4.52 15.04 1.11
N THR A 32 -4.88 16.17 0.50
CA THR A 32 -6.05 16.31 -0.36
C THR A 32 -5.99 15.45 -1.61
N ALA A 33 -4.80 15.23 -2.19
CA ALA A 33 -4.63 14.37 -3.36
C ALA A 33 -4.93 12.90 -3.02
N VAL A 34 -4.37 12.40 -1.91
CA VAL A 34 -4.63 11.01 -1.47
C VAL A 34 -6.07 10.85 -0.96
N LEU A 35 -6.63 11.87 -0.30
CA LEU A 35 -8.03 11.86 0.11
C LEU A 35 -8.98 11.79 -1.09
N GLN A 36 -8.67 12.50 -2.18
CA GLN A 36 -9.44 12.42 -3.42
C GLN A 36 -9.40 10.99 -3.99
N VAL A 37 -8.22 10.36 -4.03
CA VAL A 37 -8.08 8.95 -4.44
C VAL A 37 -8.97 8.06 -3.56
N TYR A 38 -8.94 8.20 -2.24
CA TYR A 38 -9.78 7.38 -1.37
C TYR A 38 -11.27 7.60 -1.56
N ARG A 39 -11.72 8.85 -1.82
CA ARG A 39 -13.12 9.13 -2.12
C ARG A 39 -13.56 8.39 -3.38
N ASP A 40 -12.77 8.49 -4.44
CA ASP A 40 -13.05 7.81 -5.71
C ASP A 40 -12.98 6.28 -5.56
N LEU A 41 -12.05 5.75 -4.75
CA LEU A 41 -11.95 4.30 -4.49
C LEU A 41 -13.12 3.73 -3.67
N PHE A 42 -13.77 4.57 -2.86
CA PHE A 42 -14.86 4.18 -1.95
C PHE A 42 -16.25 4.57 -2.44
N ASP A 43 -16.34 5.38 -3.49
CA ASP A 43 -17.58 5.67 -4.19
C ASP A 43 -17.97 4.47 -5.06
N ASP A 44 -19.08 3.83 -4.72
CA ASP A 44 -19.57 2.63 -5.41
C ASP A 44 -20.05 2.95 -6.85
N ASP A 45 -20.35 4.22 -7.15
CA ASP A 45 -20.74 4.69 -8.48
C ASP A 45 -19.53 5.15 -9.32
N PHE A 46 -18.32 5.15 -8.76
CA PHE A 46 -17.12 5.60 -9.47
C PHE A 46 -16.65 4.57 -10.50
N GLU A 47 -16.72 4.96 -11.77
CA GLU A 47 -16.20 4.14 -12.86
C GLU A 47 -14.67 4.22 -12.93
N ARG A 48 -14.01 3.10 -12.63
CA ARG A 48 -12.56 2.95 -12.81
C ARG A 48 -12.25 2.79 -14.30
N THR A 49 -11.79 3.87 -14.92
CA THR A 49 -11.35 3.91 -16.31
C THR A 49 -9.85 4.14 -16.37
N ARG A 50 -9.24 3.89 -17.53
CA ARG A 50 -7.83 4.23 -17.76
C ARG A 50 -7.57 5.73 -17.53
N ASP A 51 -8.50 6.59 -17.93
CA ASP A 51 -8.34 8.03 -17.78
C ASP A 51 -8.42 8.47 -16.31
N SER A 52 -9.34 7.90 -15.53
CA SER A 52 -9.44 8.21 -14.10
C SER A 52 -8.24 7.69 -13.31
N GLU A 53 -7.71 6.52 -13.68
CA GLU A 53 -6.45 6.00 -13.13
C GLU A 53 -5.26 6.91 -13.46
N LEU A 54 -5.15 7.40 -14.71
CA LEU A 54 -4.10 8.34 -15.11
C LEU A 54 -4.16 9.65 -14.33
N VAL A 55 -5.37 10.14 -14.02
CA VAL A 55 -5.56 11.32 -13.16
C VAL A 55 -5.01 11.06 -11.76
N HIS A 56 -5.31 9.91 -11.14
CA HIS A 56 -4.77 9.55 -9.83
C HIS A 56 -3.25 9.39 -9.86
N ILE A 57 -2.70 8.75 -10.89
CA ILE A 57 -1.26 8.62 -11.09
C ILE A 57 -0.59 9.99 -11.16
N ALA A 58 -1.11 10.90 -11.98
CA ALA A 58 -0.57 12.24 -12.13
C ALA A 58 -0.63 13.03 -10.82
N LEU A 59 -1.73 12.91 -10.06
CA LEU A 59 -1.88 13.52 -8.74
C LEU A 59 -0.84 13.04 -7.73
N ILE A 60 -0.56 11.74 -7.70
CA ILE A 60 0.40 11.14 -6.76
C ILE A 60 1.84 11.40 -7.17
N LEU A 61 2.17 11.27 -8.46
CA LEU A 61 3.53 11.48 -8.94
C LEU A 61 3.94 12.97 -8.94
N GLY A 62 2.97 13.88 -9.09
CA GLY A 62 3.24 15.32 -9.13
C GLY A 62 4.27 15.69 -10.20
N SER A 63 5.31 16.44 -9.83
CA SER A 63 6.36 16.85 -10.76
C SER A 63 7.17 15.67 -11.34
N ALA A 64 7.22 14.52 -10.65
CA ALA A 64 7.92 13.35 -11.14
C ALA A 64 7.34 12.84 -12.47
N TRP A 65 6.02 12.97 -12.67
CA TRP A 65 5.36 12.62 -13.92
C TRP A 65 5.91 13.42 -15.09
N LYS A 66 6.02 14.75 -14.93
CA LYS A 66 6.60 15.62 -15.96
C LYS A 66 8.06 15.29 -16.23
N HIS A 67 8.86 15.02 -15.19
CA HIS A 67 10.27 14.66 -15.37
C HIS A 67 10.42 13.33 -16.14
N MET A 68 9.59 12.32 -15.85
CA MET A 68 9.59 11.06 -16.60
C MET A 68 9.27 11.29 -18.09
N ILE A 69 8.29 12.16 -18.40
CA ILE A 69 7.95 12.52 -19.79
C ILE A 69 9.11 13.26 -20.47
N ASP A 70 9.67 14.26 -19.80
CA ASP A 70 10.76 15.09 -20.34
C ASP A 70 12.04 14.25 -20.59
N ASP A 71 12.29 13.23 -19.76
CA ASP A 71 13.39 12.27 -19.90
C ASP A 71 13.11 11.13 -20.92
N GLY A 72 11.91 11.11 -21.52
CA GLY A 72 11.54 10.13 -22.54
C GLY A 72 11.25 8.73 -22.00
N VAL A 73 10.88 8.60 -20.72
CA VAL A 73 10.46 7.31 -20.12
C VAL A 73 9.25 6.77 -20.89
N PRO A 74 9.25 5.50 -21.33
CA PRO A 74 8.09 4.91 -21.99
C PRO A 74 6.82 5.03 -21.15
N GLU A 75 5.70 5.44 -21.77
CA GLU A 75 4.43 5.69 -21.07
C GLU A 75 4.00 4.52 -20.17
N ALA A 76 4.10 3.28 -20.67
CA ALA A 76 3.76 2.09 -19.90
C ALA A 76 4.59 1.94 -18.61
N LEU A 77 5.87 2.36 -18.64
CA LEU A 77 6.76 2.30 -17.49
C LEU A 77 6.48 3.45 -16.51
N ALA A 78 6.17 4.63 -17.01
CA ALA A 78 5.71 5.77 -16.19
C ALA A 78 4.37 5.46 -15.49
N ILE A 79 3.43 4.82 -16.18
CA ILE A 79 2.16 4.34 -15.61
C ILE A 79 2.43 3.31 -14.52
N ARG A 80 3.27 2.30 -14.77
CA ARG A 80 3.64 1.30 -13.75
C ARG A 80 4.26 1.94 -12.51
N ALA A 81 5.15 2.92 -12.71
CA ALA A 81 5.77 3.68 -11.63
C ALA A 81 4.73 4.47 -10.82
N GLY A 82 3.75 5.06 -11.52
CA GLY A 82 2.59 5.73 -10.93
C GLY A 82 1.70 4.82 -10.10
N GLN A 83 1.39 3.63 -10.60
CA GLN A 83 0.58 2.64 -9.91
C GLN A 83 1.30 2.10 -8.66
N ALA A 84 2.62 1.87 -8.74
CA ALA A 84 3.42 1.53 -7.57
C ALA A 84 3.39 2.66 -6.52
N ALA A 85 3.54 3.92 -6.95
CA ALA A 85 3.43 5.07 -6.06
C ALA A 85 2.04 5.20 -5.43
N LEU A 86 0.97 5.01 -6.20
CA LEU A 86 -0.40 4.99 -5.73
C LEU A 86 -0.59 3.91 -4.65
N ALA A 87 -0.09 2.70 -4.90
CA ALA A 87 -0.17 1.59 -3.96
C ALA A 87 0.54 1.86 -2.63
N VAL A 88 1.66 2.62 -2.62
CA VAL A 88 2.33 3.02 -1.36
C VAL A 88 1.35 3.74 -0.44
N TYR A 89 0.53 4.63 -1.00
CA TYR A 89 -0.37 5.48 -0.21
C TYR A 89 -1.74 4.85 0.04
N THR A 90 -2.19 3.90 -0.79
CA THR A 90 -3.54 3.32 -0.69
C THR A 90 -3.58 1.92 -0.11
N ALA A 91 -2.54 1.11 -0.36
CA ALA A 91 -2.49 -0.32 -0.05
C ALA A 91 -1.26 -0.74 0.77
N GLY A 92 -0.27 0.15 0.93
CA GLY A 92 0.94 -0.06 1.72
C GLY A 92 2.15 -0.51 0.90
N ALA A 93 3.32 -0.48 1.56
CA ALA A 93 4.61 -0.68 0.90
C ALA A 93 4.78 -2.08 0.29
N ASP A 94 4.26 -3.14 0.92
CA ASP A 94 4.40 -4.51 0.41
C ASP A 94 3.66 -4.72 -0.91
N VAL A 95 2.45 -4.16 -1.02
CA VAL A 95 1.66 -4.17 -2.26
C VAL A 95 2.36 -3.34 -3.32
N ALA A 96 2.89 -2.17 -2.96
CA ALA A 96 3.65 -1.33 -3.89
C ALA A 96 4.91 -2.01 -4.43
N ILE A 97 5.67 -2.71 -3.57
CA ILE A 97 6.88 -3.46 -3.97
C ILE A 97 6.52 -4.61 -4.91
N THR A 98 5.43 -5.33 -4.58
CA THR A 98 4.91 -6.41 -5.44
C THR A 98 4.55 -5.83 -6.81
N TYR A 99 3.77 -4.76 -6.84
CA TYR A 99 3.36 -4.10 -8.07
C TYR A 99 4.53 -3.57 -8.89
N TRP A 100 5.50 -2.93 -8.24
CA TRP A 100 6.71 -2.44 -8.89
C TRP A 100 7.49 -3.57 -9.56
N SER A 101 7.58 -4.73 -8.91
CA SER A 101 8.36 -5.87 -9.38
C SER A 101 7.65 -6.69 -10.46
N THR A 102 6.32 -6.83 -10.39
CA THR A 102 5.55 -7.74 -11.25
C THR A 102 4.63 -7.03 -12.25
N GLY A 103 4.25 -5.78 -11.96
CA GLY A 103 3.21 -5.04 -12.67
C GLY A 103 1.79 -5.59 -12.46
N ARG A 104 1.53 -6.32 -11.37
CA ARG A 104 0.21 -6.91 -11.06
C ARG A 104 -0.19 -6.61 -9.61
N PHE A 105 -1.50 -6.38 -9.39
CA PHE A 105 -2.10 -6.16 -8.06
C PHE A 105 -2.40 -7.47 -7.30
N ASP A 106 -2.45 -8.61 -7.98
CA ASP A 106 -2.80 -9.89 -7.36
C ASP A 106 -1.61 -10.68 -6.81
N THR A 107 -1.89 -11.31 -5.68
CA THR A 107 -1.03 -12.11 -4.80
C THR A 107 -0.77 -13.55 -5.26
N ASP A 108 -1.10 -13.92 -6.50
CA ASP A 108 -0.69 -15.21 -7.05
C ASP A 108 0.54 -15.05 -7.95
N PRO A 109 1.72 -15.52 -7.50
CA PRO A 109 2.89 -15.59 -8.36
C PRO A 109 2.53 -16.47 -9.53
N GLU A 110 2.96 -16.04 -10.71
CA GLU A 110 2.91 -16.88 -11.90
C GLU A 110 3.53 -18.23 -11.53
N PRO A 111 2.80 -19.36 -11.67
CA PRO A 111 3.32 -20.65 -11.26
C PRO A 111 4.64 -20.89 -12.00
N PRO A 112 5.68 -21.40 -11.31
CA PRO A 112 6.94 -21.72 -11.96
C PRO A 112 6.68 -22.64 -13.15
N PRO A 113 7.53 -22.61 -14.20
CA PRO A 113 7.40 -23.52 -15.33
C PRO A 113 7.23 -24.95 -14.80
N VAL A 114 6.19 -25.63 -15.29
CA VAL A 114 5.73 -26.94 -14.82
C VAL A 114 6.93 -27.90 -14.75
N SER A 115 7.37 -28.24 -13.54
CA SER A 115 8.30 -29.35 -13.32
C SER A 115 7.58 -30.66 -13.65
N THR A 116 8.28 -31.61 -14.27
CA THR A 116 7.77 -32.94 -14.62
C THR A 116 7.84 -33.94 -13.46
N ASP A 117 8.22 -33.51 -12.27
CA ASP A 117 8.26 -34.33 -11.05
C ASP A 117 6.82 -34.56 -10.52
N PRO A 118 6.54 -35.70 -9.85
CA PRO A 118 5.21 -36.01 -9.35
C PRO A 118 4.68 -34.84 -8.51
N PHE A 119 3.49 -34.33 -8.85
CA PHE A 119 2.91 -33.13 -8.23
C PHE A 119 2.30 -33.50 -6.87
N ASP A 120 2.73 -32.86 -5.80
CA ASP A 120 1.98 -32.83 -4.54
C ASP A 120 1.06 -31.60 -4.58
N ASP A 121 -0.24 -31.84 -4.62
CA ASP A 121 -1.30 -30.83 -4.74
C ASP A 121 -1.75 -30.27 -3.38
N SER A 122 -1.06 -30.63 -2.30
CA SER A 122 -1.34 -30.15 -0.96
C SER A 122 -1.18 -28.63 -0.87
N ALA A 123 -2.28 -27.94 -0.57
CA ALA A 123 -2.30 -26.49 -0.41
C ALA A 123 -1.36 -26.03 0.73
N PRO A 124 -0.88 -24.76 0.70
CA PRO A 124 -0.20 -24.16 1.84
C PRO A 124 -0.98 -24.36 3.13
N GLY A 125 -0.29 -24.69 4.22
CA GLY A 125 -0.91 -24.98 5.52
C GLY A 125 -1.25 -26.45 5.77
N THR A 126 -1.17 -27.34 4.78
CA THR A 126 -1.56 -28.76 4.91
C THR A 126 -0.78 -29.47 6.02
N TYR A 127 0.53 -29.19 6.14
CA TYR A 127 1.37 -29.82 7.16
C TYR A 127 1.66 -28.91 8.37
N GLY A 128 0.91 -27.82 8.52
CA GLY A 128 0.98 -26.93 9.68
C GLY A 128 0.93 -25.45 9.31
N ALA A 129 0.73 -24.58 10.31
CA ALA A 129 0.57 -23.14 10.08
C ALA A 129 1.78 -22.47 9.39
N HIS A 130 2.97 -23.05 9.51
CA HIS A 130 4.19 -22.57 8.87
C HIS A 130 4.52 -23.27 7.54
N ASP A 131 3.64 -24.13 7.01
CA ASP A 131 3.82 -24.79 5.71
C ASP A 131 3.46 -23.80 4.57
N PRO A 132 4.41 -23.28 3.79
CA PRO A 132 4.12 -22.43 2.65
C PRO A 132 3.60 -23.21 1.43
N GLY A 133 3.46 -24.54 1.54
CA GLY A 133 3.26 -25.41 0.40
C GLY A 133 4.56 -25.58 -0.39
N GLY A 134 4.48 -26.27 -1.53
CA GLY A 134 5.61 -26.45 -2.42
C GLY A 134 5.57 -27.80 -3.11
N GLY A 135 6.74 -28.41 -3.27
CA GLY A 135 6.90 -29.69 -3.93
C GLY A 135 6.48 -30.90 -3.08
N PRO A 136 6.74 -32.11 -3.60
CA PRO A 136 6.41 -33.38 -2.95
C PRO A 136 6.80 -33.45 -1.50
N TYR A 137 5.85 -33.84 -0.65
CA TYR A 137 6.12 -34.20 0.73
C TYR A 137 6.89 -35.52 0.83
N ARG A 138 8.01 -35.48 1.56
CA ARG A 138 8.85 -36.63 1.84
C ARG A 138 8.61 -37.11 3.26
N ALA A 139 7.76 -38.13 3.40
CA ALA A 139 7.39 -38.69 4.70
C ALA A 139 8.59 -39.21 5.52
N GLU A 140 9.67 -39.65 4.86
CA GLU A 140 10.90 -40.10 5.53
C GLU A 140 11.60 -38.98 6.33
N TYR A 141 11.61 -37.75 5.79
CA TYR A 141 12.31 -36.60 6.38
C TYR A 141 11.36 -35.66 7.12
N GLY A 142 10.05 -35.83 6.94
CA GLY A 142 9.02 -34.96 7.51
C GLY A 142 9.00 -33.57 6.88
N ASP A 143 9.43 -33.45 5.63
CA ASP A 143 9.66 -32.18 4.94
C ASP A 143 9.18 -32.22 3.46
N ARG A 144 9.31 -31.11 2.73
CA ARG A 144 9.06 -31.06 1.27
C ARG A 144 10.38 -31.08 0.50
N GLU A 145 10.34 -31.53 -0.76
CA GLU A 145 11.50 -31.44 -1.66
C GLU A 145 11.90 -29.99 -1.96
N TRP A 146 10.91 -29.10 -2.06
CA TRP A 146 11.12 -27.66 -2.15
C TRP A 146 9.93 -26.92 -1.54
N TYR A 147 10.15 -25.68 -1.11
CA TYR A 147 9.16 -24.84 -0.46
C TYR A 147 8.85 -23.61 -1.30
N ASN A 148 7.58 -23.21 -1.32
CA ASN A 148 7.21 -21.86 -1.74
C ASN A 148 7.79 -20.80 -0.77
N PRO A 149 7.82 -19.53 -1.16
CA PRO A 149 8.24 -18.44 -0.27
C PRO A 149 7.47 -18.43 1.06
N PRO A 150 8.10 -18.05 2.19
CA PRO A 150 7.49 -18.15 3.52
C PRO A 150 6.15 -17.42 3.69
N ASN A 151 5.91 -16.32 2.98
CA ASN A 151 4.66 -15.55 3.03
C ASN A 151 3.43 -16.31 2.52
N PHE A 152 3.61 -17.50 1.92
CA PHE A 152 2.52 -18.39 1.50
C PHE A 152 1.98 -19.22 2.67
N ALA A 153 2.75 -19.35 3.75
CA ALA A 153 2.29 -20.10 4.90
C ALA A 153 1.20 -19.31 5.64
N PRO A 154 0.14 -19.98 6.15
CA PRO A 154 -0.91 -19.32 6.92
C PRO A 154 -0.41 -18.43 8.07
N ALA A 155 0.66 -18.82 8.76
CA ALA A 155 1.24 -18.10 9.87
C ALA A 155 1.88 -16.74 9.48
N PHE A 156 2.22 -16.56 8.21
CA PHE A 156 2.83 -15.35 7.67
C PHE A 156 1.91 -14.60 6.71
N ARG A 157 0.72 -15.15 6.46
CA ARG A 157 -0.34 -14.44 5.76
C ARG A 157 -0.71 -13.26 6.64
N ASN A 158 -0.42 -12.05 6.17
CA ASN A 158 -0.91 -10.81 6.78
C ASN A 158 -2.44 -10.73 6.56
N GLU A 159 -3.19 -11.63 7.17
CA GLU A 159 -4.64 -11.48 7.23
C GLU A 159 -4.92 -10.18 8.01
N PRO A 160 -5.83 -9.32 7.52
CA PRO A 160 -6.29 -8.17 8.29
C PRO A 160 -6.71 -8.70 9.66
N ARG A 161 -6.06 -8.22 10.72
CA ARG A 161 -6.43 -8.64 12.08
C ARG A 161 -7.92 -8.32 12.24
N PRO A 162 -8.78 -9.29 12.60
CA PRO A 162 -10.18 -9.01 12.88
C PRO A 162 -10.28 -7.84 13.87
N GLY A 163 -10.89 -6.73 13.46
CA GLY A 163 -10.97 -5.49 14.25
C GLY A 163 -9.88 -4.43 13.96
N ALA A 164 -9.04 -4.59 12.94
CA ALA A 164 -8.15 -3.53 12.48
C ALA A 164 -8.95 -2.41 11.80
N VAL A 165 -8.76 -1.17 12.26
CA VAL A 165 -9.39 0.02 11.68
C VAL A 165 -8.85 0.28 10.28
N THR A 166 -9.73 0.35 9.28
CA THR A 166 -9.37 0.64 7.88
C THR A 166 -9.58 2.11 7.51
N TRP A 167 -8.99 2.55 6.40
CA TRP A 167 -9.26 3.88 5.84
C TRP A 167 -10.72 4.09 5.45
N ARG A 168 -11.44 3.03 5.05
CA ARG A 168 -12.88 3.10 4.78
C ARG A 168 -13.66 3.38 6.07
N ASP A 169 -13.31 2.74 7.18
CA ASP A 169 -13.95 3.00 8.48
C ASP A 169 -13.68 4.44 8.95
N ILE A 170 -12.43 4.90 8.79
CA ILE A 170 -12.03 6.26 9.18
C ILE A 170 -12.79 7.31 8.37
N LEU A 171 -12.77 7.19 7.04
CA LEU A 171 -13.35 8.19 6.14
C LEU A 171 -14.89 8.08 6.08
N GLY A 172 -15.45 6.90 6.37
CA GLY A 172 -16.90 6.72 6.57
C GLY A 172 -17.46 7.53 7.74
N HIS A 173 -16.61 7.91 8.70
CA HIS A 173 -16.94 8.79 9.81
C HIS A 173 -16.33 10.20 9.67
N TRP A 174 -16.31 10.75 8.46
CA TRP A 174 -15.71 12.05 8.12
C TRP A 174 -16.08 13.18 9.10
N ASN A 175 -17.37 13.34 9.42
CA ASN A 175 -17.82 14.39 10.33
C ASN A 175 -17.20 14.28 11.74
N ALA A 176 -16.99 13.06 12.24
CA ALA A 176 -16.38 12.83 13.55
C ALA A 176 -14.88 13.16 13.51
N LEU A 177 -14.20 12.75 12.43
CA LEU A 177 -12.80 13.10 12.17
C LEU A 177 -12.60 14.62 12.11
N GLU A 178 -13.43 15.31 11.33
CA GLU A 178 -13.33 16.77 11.14
C GLU A 178 -13.57 17.53 12.44
N MET A 179 -14.58 17.15 13.23
CA MET A 179 -14.82 17.75 14.54
C MET A 179 -13.66 17.55 15.52
N ASP A 180 -13.04 16.37 15.53
CA ASP A 180 -11.88 16.10 16.38
C ASP A 180 -10.67 16.95 15.97
N LEU A 181 -10.40 17.07 14.66
CA LEU A 181 -9.33 17.93 14.15
C LEU A 181 -9.60 19.40 14.46
N GLN A 182 -10.83 19.88 14.30
CA GLN A 182 -11.21 21.25 14.64
C GLN A 182 -11.01 21.52 16.14
N GLN A 183 -11.34 20.56 17.01
CA GLN A 183 -11.09 20.68 18.45
C GLN A 183 -9.59 20.75 18.79
N MET A 184 -8.73 20.14 17.96
CA MET A 184 -7.27 20.28 18.07
C MET A 184 -6.74 21.60 17.49
N GLY A 185 -7.63 22.49 16.99
CA GLY A 185 -7.27 23.75 16.34
C GLY A 185 -6.78 23.56 14.90
N ILE A 186 -7.10 22.43 14.27
CA ILE A 186 -6.75 22.13 12.89
C ILE A 186 -7.96 22.40 12.02
N ASP A 187 -7.88 23.46 11.23
CA ASP A 187 -8.81 23.73 10.13
C ASP A 187 -8.31 23.05 8.85
N LEU A 188 -9.05 22.04 8.38
CA LEU A 188 -8.70 21.27 7.19
C LEU A 188 -8.67 22.11 5.91
N GLU A 189 -9.56 23.10 5.79
CA GLU A 189 -9.55 24.01 4.65
C GLU A 189 -8.30 24.89 4.67
N GLY A 190 -7.93 25.40 5.85
CA GLY A 190 -6.74 26.22 6.06
C GLY A 190 -5.41 25.48 5.82
N VAL A 191 -5.37 24.15 5.90
CA VAL A 191 -4.16 23.35 5.65
C VAL A 191 -4.16 22.60 4.31
N ALA A 192 -5.27 22.68 3.55
CA ALA A 192 -5.39 22.06 2.24
C ALA A 192 -4.23 22.48 1.32
N GLY A 193 -3.60 21.50 0.66
CA GLY A 193 -2.47 21.74 -0.25
C GLY A 193 -1.11 22.05 0.40
N HIS A 194 -1.06 22.37 1.70
CA HIS A 194 0.20 22.73 2.39
C HIS A 194 0.77 21.61 3.26
N ARG A 195 -0.05 20.62 3.60
CA ARG A 195 0.35 19.49 4.43
C ARG A 195 0.32 18.19 3.64
N SER A 196 1.34 17.37 3.87
CA SER A 196 1.47 16.07 3.22
C SER A 196 0.47 15.06 3.78
N TRP A 197 0.22 14.00 3.02
CA TRP A 197 -0.54 12.84 3.48
C TRP A 197 0.00 12.28 4.79
N ARG A 198 1.33 12.15 4.92
CA ARG A 198 1.97 11.64 6.14
C ARG A 198 1.63 12.48 7.38
N TRP A 199 1.56 13.79 7.24
CA TRP A 199 1.16 14.68 8.33
C TRP A 199 -0.29 14.39 8.76
N PHE A 200 -1.20 14.22 7.80
CA PHE A 200 -2.61 13.95 8.06
C PHE A 200 -2.81 12.56 8.69
N GLU A 201 -2.17 11.53 8.13
CA GLU A 201 -2.17 10.16 8.63
C GLU A 201 -1.70 10.10 10.10
N LEU A 202 -0.63 10.79 10.46
CA LEU A 202 -0.15 10.84 11.84
C LEU A 202 -1.19 11.41 12.82
N ARG A 203 -1.96 12.41 12.41
CA ARG A 203 -3.03 12.98 13.25
C ARG A 203 -4.20 12.04 13.40
N ILE A 204 -4.54 11.32 12.33
CA ILE A 204 -5.57 10.28 12.39
C ILE A 204 -5.14 9.13 13.33
N HIS A 205 -3.89 8.69 13.26
CA HIS A 205 -3.37 7.68 14.20
C HIS A 205 -3.44 8.14 15.65
N GLU A 206 -3.14 9.42 15.93
CA GLU A 206 -3.28 10.01 17.26
C GLU A 206 -4.75 9.97 17.74
N LEU A 207 -5.70 10.29 16.86
CA LEU A 207 -7.13 10.21 17.15
C LEU A 207 -7.60 8.78 17.40
N ILE A 208 -7.19 7.81 16.58
CA ILE A 208 -7.55 6.40 16.75
C ILE A 208 -6.95 5.82 18.03
N ALA A 209 -5.73 6.22 18.40
CA ALA A 209 -5.08 5.79 19.63
C ALA A 209 -5.72 6.41 20.88
N ASN A 210 -6.48 7.51 20.75
CA ASN A 210 -7.15 8.17 21.86
C ASN A 210 -8.58 7.63 22.05
N PRO A 211 -8.87 6.88 23.13
CA PRO A 211 -10.21 6.30 23.37
C PRO A 211 -11.32 7.34 23.56
N ARG A 212 -10.96 8.60 23.80
CA ARG A 212 -11.92 9.71 23.98
C ARG A 212 -12.24 10.44 22.70
N SER A 213 -11.53 10.18 21.59
CA SER A 213 -11.82 10.84 20.31
C SER A 213 -13.20 10.43 19.80
N ARG A 214 -13.89 11.35 19.12
CA ARG A 214 -15.18 11.06 18.49
C ARG A 214 -14.99 10.04 17.38
N LEU A 215 -13.91 10.15 16.61
CA LEU A 215 -13.59 9.22 15.53
C LEU A 215 -13.47 7.78 16.05
N LYS A 216 -12.68 7.55 17.11
CA LYS A 216 -12.49 6.22 17.69
C LYS A 216 -13.82 5.62 18.16
N ARG A 217 -14.61 6.41 18.87
CA ARG A 217 -15.93 5.99 19.37
C ARG A 217 -16.92 5.73 18.24
N ALA A 218 -16.89 6.54 17.17
CA ALA A 218 -17.77 6.36 16.02
C ALA A 218 -17.49 5.03 15.31
N ILE A 219 -16.20 4.73 15.07
CA ILE A 219 -15.76 3.46 14.47
C ILE A 219 -16.18 2.27 15.34
N GLU A 220 -15.97 2.35 16.67
CA GLU A 220 -16.35 1.27 17.59
C GLU A 220 -17.86 1.03 17.68
N ASN A 221 -18.67 2.10 17.61
CA ASN A 221 -20.13 2.00 17.68
C ASN A 221 -20.77 1.60 16.33
N GLY A 222 -20.09 1.86 15.21
CA GLY A 222 -20.54 1.48 13.87
C GLY A 222 -20.17 0.04 13.47
N ALA A 223 -19.24 -0.59 14.20
CA ALA A 223 -18.79 -1.97 13.96
C ALA A 223 -19.67 -3.05 14.64
N SER A 224 -20.92 -2.74 15.00
CA SER A 224 -21.88 -3.64 15.66
C SER A 224 -22.97 -4.14 14.73
#